data_AF-A0A933L2R6-F1
#
_entry.id   AF-A0A933L2R6-F1
#
_cell.length_a   1.000
_cell.length_b   1.000
_cell.length_c   1.000
_cell.angle_alpha   90.00
_cell.angle_beta   90.00
_cell.angle_gamma   90.00
#
_symmetry.space_group_name_H-M   'P 1'
#
loop_
_entity.id
_entity.type
_entity.pdbx_description
1 polymer ?
#
loop_
_entity_poly.entity_id
_entity_poly.type
_entity_poly.pdbx_seq_one_letter_code
_entity_poly.pdbx_strand_id
1 'polypeptide(L)'
;MNIEDIRATLLDGRTKGIPGTAEPFALGQIAAKGWNVLREDMPLPLMVLKRSSLDHNAAVFGDYLTSHDLSLAPHGKTTMSPQIFAEQLSHGAWGMT
;
A
#
# COMPACT_ATOMS: atom_id res chain seq x y z
N MET A 1 6.19 4.49 -11.54
CA MET A 1 6.83 3.23 -11.10
C MET A 1 5.95 2.07 -11.56
N ASN A 2 6.49 1.05 -12.22
CA ASN A 2 5.71 -0.12 -12.63
C ASN A 2 5.51 -1.04 -11.40
N ILE A 3 4.26 -1.34 -11.06
CA ILE A 3 3.89 -2.20 -9.92
C ILE A 3 3.07 -3.42 -10.33
N GLU A 4 2.95 -3.71 -11.63
CA GLU A 4 2.09 -4.79 -12.13
C GLU A 4 2.55 -6.18 -11.68
N ASP A 5 3.86 -6.42 -11.63
CA ASP A 5 4.41 -7.70 -11.13
C ASP A 5 4.04 -7.93 -9.65
N ILE A 6 3.99 -6.85 -8.85
CA ILE A 6 3.54 -6.91 -7.46
C ILE A 6 2.05 -7.24 -7.41
N ARG A 7 1.22 -6.61 -8.26
CA ARG A 7 -0.22 -6.93 -8.35
C ARG A 7 -0.46 -8.38 -8.79
N ALA A 8 0.44 -8.94 -9.59
CA ALA A 8 0.38 -10.33 -10.05
C ALA A 8 0.88 -11.36 -9.01
N THR A 9 1.47 -10.92 -7.89
CA THR A 9 1.95 -11.80 -6.83
C THR A 9 0.83 -12.72 -6.34
N LEU A 10 1.05 -14.03 -6.37
CA LEU A 10 0.06 -15.01 -5.90
C LEU A 10 0.07 -15.08 -4.37
N LEU A 11 -1.13 -14.95 -3.80
CA LEU A 11 -1.42 -15.14 -2.37
C LEU A 11 -2.28 -16.38 -2.21
N ASP A 12 -2.13 -17.08 -1.10
CA ASP A 12 -2.90 -18.27 -0.74
C ASP A 12 -3.02 -18.38 0.78
N GLY A 13 -3.67 -19.45 1.27
CA GLY A 13 -3.84 -19.70 2.71
C GLY A 13 -2.56 -19.90 3.53
N ARG A 14 -1.37 -19.93 2.90
CA ARG A 14 -0.08 -19.97 3.60
C ARG A 14 0.48 -18.57 3.83
N THR A 15 -0.11 -17.55 3.21
CA THR A 15 0.29 -16.16 3.40
C THR A 15 -0.32 -15.61 4.69
N LYS A 16 0.52 -14.99 5.53
CA LYS A 16 0.05 -14.37 6.77
C LYS A 16 -1.05 -13.34 6.48
N GLY A 17 -2.11 -13.39 7.28
CA GLY A 17 -3.27 -12.50 7.15
C GLY A 17 -4.30 -12.96 6.10
N ILE A 18 -4.03 -14.02 5.34
CA ILE A 18 -4.97 -14.63 4.40
C ILE A 18 -5.63 -15.84 5.07
N PRO A 19 -6.96 -16.05 4.92
CA PRO A 19 -7.63 -17.24 5.46
C PRO A 19 -7.00 -18.53 4.95
N GLY A 20 -6.78 -19.51 5.84
CA GLY A 20 -6.13 -20.78 5.50
C GLY A 20 -6.87 -21.62 4.44
N THR A 21 -8.15 -21.35 4.22
CA THR A 21 -9.00 -21.98 3.20
C THR A 21 -9.00 -21.27 1.85
N ALA A 22 -8.23 -20.19 1.70
CA ALA A 22 -8.20 -19.42 0.46
C ALA A 22 -7.38 -20.15 -0.62
N GLU A 23 -8.03 -20.44 -1.75
CA GLU A 23 -7.37 -20.85 -2.99
C GLU A 23 -6.45 -19.73 -3.54
N PRO A 24 -5.38 -20.07 -4.27
CA PRO A 24 -4.46 -19.10 -4.83
C PRO A 24 -5.14 -18.02 -5.68
N PHE A 25 -4.74 -16.76 -5.49
CA PHE A 25 -5.25 -15.61 -6.26
C PHE A 25 -4.20 -14.51 -6.38
N ALA A 26 -4.30 -13.64 -7.39
CA ALA A 26 -3.37 -12.52 -7.53
C ALA A 26 -3.67 -11.42 -6.49
N LEU A 27 -2.63 -10.80 -5.91
CA LEU A 27 -2.75 -9.70 -4.94
C LEU A 27 -3.68 -8.59 -5.43
N GLY A 28 -3.64 -8.25 -6.73
CA GLY A 28 -4.52 -7.25 -7.34
C GLY A 28 -6.01 -7.57 -7.25
N GLN A 29 -6.38 -8.82 -6.97
CA GLN A 29 -7.78 -9.28 -6.81
C GLN A 29 -8.23 -9.30 -5.35
N ILE A 30 -7.38 -8.89 -4.39
CA ILE A 30 -7.68 -8.98 -2.95
C ILE A 30 -8.96 -8.23 -2.55
N ALA A 31 -9.24 -7.08 -3.18
CA ALA A 31 -10.43 -6.30 -2.91
C ALA A 31 -11.73 -7.07 -3.22
N ALA A 32 -11.73 -7.93 -4.24
CA ALA A 32 -12.89 -8.72 -4.63
C ALA A 32 -13.24 -9.82 -3.62
N LYS A 33 -12.34 -10.14 -2.67
CA LYS A 33 -12.62 -11.09 -1.59
C LYS A 33 -13.64 -10.54 -0.58
N GLY A 34 -13.82 -9.22 -0.51
CA GLY A 34 -14.82 -8.58 0.36
C GLY A 34 -14.58 -8.78 1.86
N TRP A 35 -13.38 -9.22 2.24
CA TRP A 35 -13.02 -9.49 3.63
C TRP A 35 -13.03 -8.22 4.47
N ASN A 36 -13.49 -8.37 5.71
CA ASN A 36 -13.57 -7.31 6.69
C ASN A 36 -12.89 -7.74 7.99
N VAL A 37 -11.97 -6.90 8.47
CA VAL A 37 -11.20 -7.14 9.69
C VAL A 37 -12.10 -7.26 10.92
N LEU A 38 -13.14 -6.43 11.04
CA LEU A 38 -14.04 -6.40 12.20
C LEU A 38 -15.06 -7.54 12.21
N ARG A 39 -15.31 -8.16 11.06
CA ARG A 39 -16.06 -9.42 10.97
C ARG A 39 -15.18 -10.65 11.17
N GLU A 40 -13.88 -10.44 11.44
CA GLU A 40 -12.90 -11.49 11.64
C GLU A 40 -12.74 -12.42 10.41
N ASP A 41 -13.01 -11.89 9.21
CA ASP A 41 -12.87 -12.64 7.95
C ASP A 41 -11.40 -12.99 7.64
N MET A 42 -10.43 -12.40 8.37
CA MET A 42 -9.00 -12.54 8.16
C MET A 42 -8.28 -12.88 9.48
N PRO A 43 -7.29 -13.78 9.47
CA PRO A 43 -6.57 -14.16 10.68
C PRO A 43 -5.72 -13.03 11.26
N LEU A 44 -5.81 -12.84 12.58
CA LEU A 44 -5.02 -11.88 13.35
C LEU A 44 -3.66 -12.50 13.77
N PRO A 45 -2.61 -11.70 14.04
CA PRO A 45 -2.56 -10.23 14.01
C PRO A 45 -2.40 -9.67 12.60
N LEU A 46 -3.06 -8.53 12.35
CA LEU A 46 -2.99 -7.76 11.11
C LEU A 46 -2.45 -6.35 11.35
N MET A 47 -1.66 -5.85 10.40
CA MET A 47 -1.34 -4.41 10.28
C MET A 47 -2.31 -3.82 9.26
N VAL A 48 -3.08 -2.81 9.69
CA VAL A 48 -4.10 -2.18 8.84
C VAL A 48 -3.69 -0.75 8.53
N LEU A 49 -3.42 -0.49 7.25
CA LEU A 49 -3.21 0.86 6.74
C LEU A 49 -4.55 1.45 6.30
N LYS A 50 -4.94 2.60 6.86
CA LYS A 50 -6.18 3.28 6.49
C LYS A 50 -5.98 4.09 5.22
N ARG A 51 -6.73 3.76 4.16
CA ARG A 51 -6.67 4.47 2.86
C ARG A 51 -6.86 5.99 3.03
N SER A 52 -7.88 6.41 3.77
CA SER A 52 -8.16 7.83 4.00
C SER A 52 -7.03 8.58 4.70
N SER A 53 -6.33 7.94 5.64
CA SER A 53 -5.17 8.55 6.31
C SER A 53 -3.97 8.62 5.37
N LEU A 54 -3.77 7.62 4.52
CA LEU A 54 -2.71 7.65 3.50
C LEU A 54 -2.96 8.77 2.48
N ASP A 55 -4.18 8.87 1.95
CA ASP A 55 -4.61 9.92 1.02
C ASP A 55 -4.40 11.32 1.62
N HIS A 56 -4.88 11.52 2.85
CA HIS A 56 -4.72 12.79 3.56
C HIS A 56 -3.26 13.16 3.73
N ASN A 57 -2.42 12.24 4.20
CA ASN A 57 -1.01 12.52 4.42
C ASN A 57 -0.26 12.82 3.11
N ALA A 58 -0.60 12.10 2.03
CA ALA A 58 0.00 12.33 0.73
C ALA A 58 -0.38 13.71 0.16
N ALA A 59 -1.64 14.13 0.32
CA ALA A 59 -2.10 15.46 -0.07
C ALA A 59 -1.39 16.56 0.72
N VAL A 60 -1.37 16.46 2.06
CA VAL A 60 -0.67 17.43 2.93
C VAL A 60 0.80 17.55 2.56
N PHE A 61 1.47 16.43 2.27
CA PHE A 61 2.86 16.43 1.85
C PHE A 61 3.04 17.14 0.49
N GLY A 62 2.23 16.82 -0.51
CA GLY A 62 2.31 17.44 -1.83
C GLY A 62 2.01 18.94 -1.83
N ASP A 63 1.01 19.37 -1.04
CA ASP A 63 0.67 20.77 -0.86
C ASP A 63 1.83 21.53 -0.19
N TYR A 64 2.48 20.91 0.79
CA TYR A 64 3.63 21.49 1.48
C TYR A 64 4.81 21.68 0.52
N LEU A 65 5.14 20.67 -0.29
CA LEU A 65 6.21 20.76 -1.29
C LEU A 65 5.94 21.89 -2.30
N THR A 66 4.71 21.95 -2.81
CA THR A 66 4.30 22.93 -3.81
C THR A 66 4.34 24.35 -3.26
N SER A 67 3.79 24.57 -2.06
CA SER A 67 3.72 25.91 -1.44
C SER A 67 5.09 26.48 -1.04
N HIS A 68 6.11 25.63 -0.92
CA HIS A 68 7.46 26.04 -0.49
C HIS A 68 8.53 25.84 -1.57
N ASP A 69 8.15 25.45 -2.79
CA ASP A 69 9.08 25.17 -3.91
C ASP A 69 10.18 24.15 -3.52
N LEU A 70 9.77 23.04 -2.90
CA LEU A 70 10.68 22.02 -2.40
C LEU A 70 10.66 20.75 -3.28
N SER A 71 11.83 20.13 -3.42
CA SER A 71 12.00 18.80 -4.03
C SER A 71 12.58 17.83 -3.00
N LEU A 72 11.79 16.84 -2.57
CA LEU A 72 12.21 15.83 -1.61
C LEU A 72 12.27 14.43 -2.23
N ALA A 73 13.23 13.63 -1.76
CA ALA A 73 13.32 12.21 -2.05
C ALA A 73 13.14 11.40 -0.75
N PRO A 74 11.90 11.01 -0.39
CA PRO A 74 11.63 10.28 0.85
C PRO A 74 12.44 8.98 0.95
N HIS A 75 12.80 8.58 2.17
CA HIS A 75 13.55 7.36 2.39
C HIS A 75 12.61 6.15 2.48
N GLY A 76 12.72 5.24 1.52
CA GLY A 76 11.83 4.09 1.35
C GLY A 76 12.13 2.90 2.29
N LYS A 77 13.29 2.86 2.94
CA LYS A 77 13.74 1.66 3.69
C LYS A 77 12.81 1.22 4.82
N THR A 78 11.99 2.13 5.35
CA THR A 78 11.13 1.87 6.50
C THR A 78 9.89 1.07 6.12
N THR A 79 9.33 1.31 4.94
CA THR A 79 8.15 0.61 4.45
C THR A 79 8.50 -0.48 3.46
N MET A 80 9.56 -0.29 2.66
CA MET A 80 9.94 -1.17 1.56
C MET A 80 8.74 -1.54 0.67
N SER A 81 7.80 -0.59 0.48
CA SER A 81 6.57 -0.78 -0.29
C SER A 81 6.60 0.08 -1.55
N PRO A 82 6.91 -0.50 -2.73
CA PRO A 82 6.86 0.20 -4.01
C PRO A 82 5.50 0.82 -4.31
N GLN A 83 4.40 0.27 -3.78
CA GLN A 83 3.07 0.86 -3.90
C GLN A 83 2.99 2.22 -3.19
N ILE A 84 3.48 2.32 -1.95
CA ILE A 84 3.54 3.60 -1.22
C ILE A 84 4.49 4.58 -1.91
N PHE A 85 5.62 4.10 -2.43
CA PHE A 85 6.56 4.96 -3.17
C PHE A 85 5.92 5.55 -4.42
N ALA A 86 5.17 4.75 -5.17
CA ALA A 86 4.45 5.20 -6.37
C ALA A 86 3.46 6.33 -6.03
N GLU A 87 2.79 6.25 -4.88
CA GLU A 87 1.90 7.31 -4.42
C GLU A 87 2.64 8.56 -3.96
N GLN A 88 3.79 8.44 -3.29
CA GLN A 88 4.60 9.60 -2.93
C GLN A 88 5.10 10.35 -4.16
N LEU A 89 5.57 9.61 -5.18
CA LEU A 89 5.98 10.17 -6.47
C LEU A 89 4.80 10.84 -7.19
N SER A 90 3.59 10.28 -7.13
CA SER A 90 2.40 10.92 -7.72
C SER A 90 1.96 12.18 -6.98
N HIS A 91 2.39 12.37 -5.73
CA HIS A 91 2.10 13.55 -4.91
C HIS A 91 3.29 14.52 -4.83
N GLY A 92 4.20 14.48 -5.80
CA GLY A 92 5.23 15.52 -5.97
C GLY A 92 6.59 15.22 -5.34
N ALA A 93 6.81 14.02 -4.78
CA ALA A 93 8.18 13.61 -4.47
C ALA A 93 9.03 13.56 -5.74
N TRP A 94 10.26 14.07 -5.67
CA TRP A 94 11.20 14.11 -6.80
C TRP A 94 11.78 12.72 -7.11
N GLY A 95 11.98 11.91 -6.07
CA GLY A 95 12.58 10.59 -6.17
C GLY A 95 12.38 9.79 -4.89
N MET A 96 13.10 8.67 -4.76
CA MET A 96 13.10 7.82 -3.57
C MET A 96 14.55 7.49 -3.17
N THR A 97 14.81 7.36 -1.87
CA THR A 97 16.12 6.97 -1.31
C THR A 97 16.09 5.70 -0.48
#